data_AF-A0A202DGJ4-F1
#
_entry.id   AF-A0A202DGJ4-F1
#
_cell.length_a   1.000
_cell.length_b   1.000
_cell.length_c   1.000
_cell.angle_alpha   90.00
_cell.angle_beta   90.00
_cell.angle_gamma   90.00
#
_symmetry.space_group_name_H-M   'P 1'
#
loop_
_entity.id
_entity.type
_entity.pdbx_description
1 polymer ?
#
loop_
_entity_poly.entity_id
_entity_poly.type
_entity_poly.pdbx_seq_one_letter_code
_entity_poly.pdbx_strand_id
1 'polypeptide(L)'
;MALDEPNHWISLILGFVLTALGIIPLLNAMGVIGFGLPGFMTGLFGSLFGLIVLAGAGVYLLIDSFFEDDFIFWLTLIISLIIVVIGLIPILFNFGIIGFNIPFGATIYQILFAIEGFLLIIAAFAMN
;
A
#
# COMPACT_ATOMS: atom_id res chain seq x y z
N MET A 1 -24.86 22.39 -7.73
CA MET A 1 -25.05 21.68 -6.45
C MET A 1 -25.82 20.41 -6.72
N ALA A 2 -25.12 19.43 -7.26
CA ALA A 2 -25.59 18.06 -7.37
C ALA A 2 -24.53 17.28 -6.61
N LEU A 3 -24.92 16.71 -5.46
CA LEU A 3 -24.26 15.62 -4.75
C LEU A 3 -22.82 15.34 -5.20
N ASP A 4 -21.84 16.01 -4.58
CA ASP A 4 -20.44 15.58 -4.55
C ASP A 4 -20.43 14.24 -3.80
N GLU A 5 -20.75 13.15 -4.50
CA GLU A 5 -20.61 11.82 -3.95
C GLU A 5 -19.10 11.54 -3.84
N PRO A 6 -18.59 11.15 -2.66
CA PRO A 6 -17.24 10.59 -2.59
C PRO A 6 -17.26 9.27 -3.36
N ASN A 7 -17.02 9.35 -4.68
CA ASN A 7 -17.25 8.27 -5.64
C ASN A 7 -16.23 7.13 -5.53
N HIS A 8 -15.28 7.24 -4.60
CA HIS A 8 -14.15 6.31 -4.46
C HIS A 8 -14.17 5.56 -3.12
N TRP A 9 -15.35 5.10 -2.71
CA TRP A 9 -15.54 4.23 -1.55
C TRP A 9 -14.65 2.97 -1.58
N ILE A 10 -14.26 2.50 -2.77
CA ILE A 10 -13.31 1.41 -2.96
C ILE A 10 -11.90 1.82 -2.51
N SER A 11 -11.39 2.97 -2.93
CA SER A 11 -10.09 3.51 -2.48
C SER A 11 -10.08 3.71 -0.97
N LEU A 12 -11.19 4.19 -0.40
CA LEU A 12 -11.34 4.36 1.05
C LEU A 12 -11.29 3.03 1.80
N ILE A 13 -12.05 2.02 1.37
CA ILE A 13 -12.05 0.69 2.00
C ILE A 13 -10.68 0.02 1.87
N LEU A 14 -10.10 0.05 0.67
CA LEU A 14 -8.75 -0.49 0.41
C LEU A 14 -7.72 0.23 1.28
N GLY A 15 -7.79 1.55 1.36
CA GLY A 15 -6.93 2.36 2.20
C GLY A 15 -7.00 1.94 3.67
N PHE A 16 -8.20 1.83 4.24
CA PHE A 16 -8.36 1.36 5.62
C PHE A 16 -7.82 -0.05 5.85
N VAL A 17 -8.08 -0.97 4.91
CA VAL A 17 -7.58 -2.36 5.01
C VAL A 17 -6.06 -2.40 4.95
N LEU A 18 -5.44 -1.72 3.99
CA LEU A 18 -3.98 -1.69 3.83
C LEU A 18 -3.29 -0.97 4.99
N THR A 19 -3.85 0.15 5.46
CA THR A 19 -3.36 0.85 6.65
C THR A 19 -3.45 -0.03 7.89
N ALA A 20 -4.58 -0.72 8.10
CA ALA A 20 -4.72 -1.65 9.21
C ALA A 20 -3.72 -2.81 9.10
N LEU A 21 -3.55 -3.38 7.90
CA LEU A 21 -2.58 -4.44 7.64
C LEU A 21 -1.15 -3.97 7.87
N GLY A 22 -0.78 -2.72 7.57
CA GLY A 22 0.55 -2.19 7.84
C GLY A 22 0.78 -1.82 9.31
N ILE A 23 -0.14 -1.06 9.91
CA ILE A 23 0.03 -0.48 11.25
C ILE A 23 -0.14 -1.52 12.37
N ILE A 24 -1.12 -2.43 12.29
CA ILE A 24 -1.38 -3.39 13.38
C ILE A 24 -0.15 -4.29 13.65
N PRO A 25 0.49 -4.89 12.63
CA PRO A 25 1.73 -5.64 12.79
C PRO A 25 2.91 -4.79 13.29
N LEU A 26 3.03 -3.52 12.87
CA LEU A 26 4.05 -2.61 13.39
C LEU A 26 3.87 -2.38 14.89
N LEU A 27 2.64 -2.07 15.34
CA LEU A 27 2.33 -1.85 16.74
C LEU A 27 2.53 -3.12 17.59
N ASN A 28 2.25 -4.30 17.03
CA ASN A 28 2.54 -5.57 17.69
C ASN A 28 4.05 -5.84 17.78
N ALA A 29 4.81 -5.58 16.71
CA ALA A 29 6.27 -5.72 16.70
C ALA A 29 6.97 -4.77 17.69
N MET A 30 6.36 -3.60 17.96
CA MET A 30 6.83 -2.65 18.97
C MET A 30 6.39 -2.99 20.41
N GLY A 31 5.60 -4.06 20.61
CA GLY A 31 5.08 -4.45 21.92
C GLY A 31 3.98 -3.54 22.47
N VAL A 32 3.43 -2.64 21.65
CA VAL A 32 2.30 -1.77 22.02
C VAL A 32 1.02 -2.60 22.13
N ILE A 33 0.88 -3.61 21.28
CA ILE A 33 -0.27 -4.52 21.24
C ILE A 33 0.12 -5.86 21.88
N GLY A 34 -0.53 -6.20 23.01
CA GLY A 34 -0.26 -7.42 23.76
C GLY A 34 -1.02 -8.68 23.32
N PHE A 35 -1.89 -8.61 22.31
CA PHE A 35 -2.58 -9.79 21.77
C PHE A 35 -1.79 -10.42 20.62
N GLY A 36 -1.89 -11.75 20.49
CA GLY A 36 -1.30 -12.47 19.36
C GLY A 36 -2.03 -12.16 18.07
N LEU A 37 -1.27 -11.82 17.02
CA LEU A 37 -1.86 -11.58 15.70
C LEU A 37 -2.21 -12.91 15.01
N PRO A 38 -3.29 -12.96 14.24
CA PRO A 38 -3.57 -14.08 13.34
C PRO A 38 -2.39 -14.33 12.40
N GLY A 39 -2.06 -15.60 12.14
CA GLY A 39 -0.89 -15.98 11.34
C GLY A 39 -0.88 -15.42 9.92
N PHE A 40 -2.06 -15.10 9.35
CA PHE A 40 -2.13 -14.44 8.05
C PHE A 40 -1.57 -13.02 8.07
N MET A 41 -1.69 -12.28 9.18
CA MET A 41 -1.14 -10.92 9.30
C MET A 41 0.38 -10.94 9.38
N THR A 42 0.95 -11.90 10.11
CA THR A 42 2.42 -12.02 10.21
C THR A 42 3.04 -12.66 8.98
N GLY A 43 2.31 -13.57 8.32
CA GLY A 43 2.77 -14.28 7.12
C GLY A 43 2.53 -13.53 5.79
N LEU A 44 1.74 -12.45 5.79
CA LEU A 44 1.48 -11.67 4.59
C LEU A 44 2.76 -11.02 4.05
N PHE A 45 3.57 -10.47 4.95
CA PHE A 45 4.77 -9.71 4.65
C PHE A 45 5.90 -10.64 4.20
N GLY A 46 6.19 -10.64 2.90
CA GLY A 46 7.17 -11.52 2.25
C GLY A 46 6.56 -12.73 1.54
N SER A 47 5.25 -12.95 1.66
CA SER A 47 4.54 -13.89 0.78
C SER A 47 4.38 -13.29 -0.61
N LEU A 48 4.37 -14.14 -1.65
CA LEU A 48 4.08 -13.71 -3.02
C LEU A 48 2.72 -12.97 -3.09
N PHE A 49 1.74 -13.42 -2.31
CA PHE A 49 0.44 -12.77 -2.21
C PHE A 49 0.55 -11.34 -1.67
N GLY A 50 1.26 -11.12 -0.56
CA GLY A 50 1.48 -9.79 -0.01
C GLY A 50 2.24 -8.86 -0.96
N LEU A 51 3.21 -9.39 -1.71
CA LEU A 51 3.91 -8.63 -2.74
C LEU A 51 2.98 -8.20 -3.89
N ILE A 52 2.12 -9.11 -4.35
CA ILE A 52 1.12 -8.80 -5.38
C ILE A 52 0.13 -7.75 -4.88
N VAL A 53 -0.33 -7.85 -3.62
CA VAL A 53 -1.22 -6.85 -3.02
C VAL A 53 -0.53 -5.49 -2.96
N LEU A 54 0.73 -5.42 -2.51
CA LEU A 54 1.51 -4.17 -2.48
C LEU A 54 1.67 -3.58 -3.88
N ALA A 55 2.10 -4.38 -4.87
CA ALA A 55 2.28 -3.88 -6.23
C ALA A 55 0.94 -3.46 -6.86
N GLY A 56 -0.13 -4.21 -6.62
CA GLY A 56 -1.47 -3.92 -7.13
C GLY A 56 -2.08 -2.68 -6.50
N ALA A 57 -1.95 -2.51 -5.19
CA ALA A 57 -2.35 -1.29 -4.49
C ALA A 57 -1.54 -0.08 -4.96
N GLY A 58 -0.25 -0.26 -5.25
CA GLY A 58 0.60 0.83 -5.72
C GLY A 58 0.23 1.27 -7.12
N VAL A 59 -0.12 0.32 -7.99
CA VAL A 59 -0.65 0.62 -9.33
C VAL A 59 -2.01 1.30 -9.21
N TYR A 60 -2.86 0.86 -8.29
CA TYR A 60 -4.15 1.49 -8.04
C TYR A 60 -3.98 2.94 -7.55
N LEU A 61 -3.05 3.19 -6.62
CA LEU A 61 -2.67 4.51 -6.13
C LEU A 61 -2.08 5.40 -7.24
N LEU A 62 -1.33 4.80 -8.17
CA LEU A 62 -0.82 5.48 -9.35
C LEU A 62 -1.94 5.91 -10.29
N ILE A 63 -2.95 5.04 -10.52
CA ILE A 63 -4.14 5.40 -11.31
C ILE A 63 -4.90 6.54 -10.61
N ASP A 64 -5.12 6.40 -9.31
CA ASP A 64 -5.82 7.36 -8.47
C ASP A 64 -5.16 8.74 -8.53
N SER A 65 -3.82 8.81 -8.56
CA SER A 65 -3.10 10.09 -8.64
C SER A 65 -3.57 10.96 -9.81
N PHE A 66 -3.89 10.39 -10.98
CA PHE A 66 -4.31 11.15 -12.16
C PHE A 66 -5.68 11.84 -12.03
N PHE A 67 -6.44 11.52 -10.98
CA PHE A 67 -7.74 12.12 -10.68
C PHE A 67 -7.69 13.10 -9.51
N GLU A 68 -6.50 13.37 -8.95
CA GLU A 68 -6.32 14.31 -7.84
C GLU A 68 -6.03 15.75 -8.30
N ASP A 69 -6.28 16.71 -7.40
CA ASP A 69 -5.89 18.11 -7.59
C ASP A 69 -4.36 18.28 -7.80
N ASP A 70 -3.97 19.32 -8.56
CA ASP A 70 -2.59 19.57 -9.05
C ASP A 70 -1.49 19.45 -7.98
N PHE A 71 -1.77 19.84 -6.73
CA PHE A 71 -0.77 19.79 -5.65
C PHE A 71 -0.57 18.37 -5.09
N ILE A 72 -1.63 17.60 -4.95
CA ILE A 72 -1.60 16.25 -4.36
C ILE A 72 -1.15 15.25 -5.43
N PHE A 73 -1.56 15.46 -6.68
CA PHE A 73 -1.15 14.68 -7.85
C PHE A 73 0.35 14.35 -7.88
N TRP A 74 1.21 15.38 -7.81
CA TRP A 74 2.65 15.16 -7.93
C TRP A 74 3.22 14.33 -6.79
N LEU A 75 2.69 14.50 -5.57
CA LEU A 75 3.12 13.74 -4.40
C LEU A 75 2.70 12.28 -4.52
N THR A 76 1.42 12.04 -4.81
CA THR A 76 0.84 10.70 -4.97
C THR A 76 1.45 9.95 -6.15
N LEU A 77 1.71 10.63 -7.27
CA LEU A 77 2.35 10.05 -8.45
C LEU A 77 3.79 9.59 -8.16
N ILE A 78 4.59 10.45 -7.51
CA ILE A 78 6.00 10.10 -7.23
C ILE A 78 6.06 8.94 -6.22
N ILE A 79 5.24 8.98 -5.17
CA ILE A 79 5.24 7.95 -4.13
C ILE A 79 4.71 6.62 -4.68
N SER A 80 3.60 6.63 -5.44
CA SER A 80 3.06 5.42 -6.08
C SER A 80 4.08 4.77 -7.01
N LEU A 81 4.76 5.56 -7.84
CA LEU A 81 5.77 5.03 -8.75
C LEU A 81 6.89 4.31 -7.99
N ILE A 82 7.36 4.89 -6.88
CA ILE A 82 8.38 4.27 -6.02
C ILE A 82 7.85 2.96 -5.43
N ILE A 83 6.62 2.96 -4.90
CA ILE A 83 6.01 1.77 -4.29
C ILE A 83 5.83 0.66 -5.33
N VAL A 84 5.35 0.99 -6.54
CA VAL A 84 5.19 0.04 -7.64
C VAL A 84 6.53 -0.58 -8.02
N VAL A 85 7.59 0.21 -8.17
CA VAL A 85 8.93 -0.31 -8.48
C VAL A 85 9.43 -1.22 -7.36
N ILE A 86 9.29 -0.80 -6.11
CA ILE A 86 9.70 -1.59 -4.94
C ILE A 86 8.93 -2.90 -4.84
N GLY A 87 7.63 -2.90 -5.15
CA GLY A 87 6.79 -4.10 -5.15
C GLY A 87 7.05 -5.03 -6.33
N LEU A 88 7.35 -4.49 -7.51
CA LEU A 88 7.59 -5.27 -8.72
C LEU A 88 8.94 -5.99 -8.72
N ILE A 89 10.01 -5.38 -8.19
CA ILE A 89 11.34 -6.00 -8.15
C ILE A 89 11.30 -7.43 -7.55
N PRO A 90 10.82 -7.64 -6.30
CA PRO A 90 10.79 -8.97 -5.72
C PRO A 90 9.84 -9.91 -6.46
N ILE A 91 8.77 -9.42 -7.09
CA ILE A 91 7.89 -10.23 -7.93
C ILE A 91 8.67 -10.74 -9.15
N LEU A 92 9.29 -9.84 -9.92
CA LEU A 92 10.06 -10.19 -11.13
C LEU A 92 11.22 -11.14 -10.81
N PHE A 93 11.86 -10.98 -9.65
CA PHE A 93 12.89 -11.90 -9.18
C PHE A 93 12.33 -13.30 -8.90
N ASN A 94 11.19 -13.41 -8.21
CA ASN A 94 10.53 -14.69 -7.95
C ASN A 94 10.11 -15.42 -9.24
N PHE A 95 9.78 -14.67 -10.30
CA PHE A 95 9.49 -15.23 -11.63
C PHE A 95 10.74 -15.51 -12.48
N GLY A 96 11.94 -15.22 -11.99
CA GLY A 96 13.20 -15.44 -12.73
C GLY A 96 13.41 -14.48 -13.90
N ILE A 97 12.67 -13.37 -13.96
CA ILE A 97 12.78 -12.36 -15.02
C ILE A 97 14.02 -11.48 -14.80
N ILE A 98 14.36 -11.20 -13.55
CA ILE A 98 15.54 -10.42 -13.16
C ILE A 98 16.46 -11.23 -12.24
N GLY A 99 17.77 -10.97 -12.30
CA GLY A 99 18.79 -11.68 -11.52
C GLY A 99 19.13 -11.07 -10.15
N PHE A 100 18.46 -9.99 -9.75
CA PHE A 100 18.71 -9.32 -8.47
C PHE A 100 17.43 -9.17 -7.67
N ASN A 101 17.57 -9.15 -6.34
CA ASN A 101 16.48 -8.90 -5.40
C ASN A 101 16.94 -7.88 -4.35
N ILE A 102 16.00 -7.06 -3.88
CA ILE A 102 16.26 -6.17 -2.75
C ILE A 102 15.65 -6.83 -1.50
N PRO A 103 16.47 -7.33 -0.56
CA PRO A 103 15.97 -8.04 0.61
C PRO A 103 15.43 -7.03 1.64
N PHE A 104 14.18 -6.60 1.45
CA PHE A 104 13.49 -5.80 2.45
C PHE A 104 13.02 -6.67 3.63
N GLY A 105 13.22 -6.18 4.85
CA GLY A 105 12.68 -6.80 6.05
C GLY A 105 11.16 -6.63 6.14
N ALA A 106 10.50 -7.49 6.91
CA ALA A 106 9.05 -7.44 7.12
C ALA A 106 8.56 -6.05 7.58
N THR A 107 9.35 -5.37 8.43
CA THR A 107 9.07 -4.01 8.89
C THR A 107 8.97 -2.99 7.76
N ILE A 108 9.83 -3.09 6.74
CA ILE A 108 9.81 -2.16 5.61
C ILE A 108 8.53 -2.38 4.80
N TYR A 109 8.16 -3.63 4.54
CA TYR A 109 6.89 -3.91 3.87
C TYR A 109 5.68 -3.40 4.66
N GLN A 110 5.67 -3.56 5.98
CA GLN A 110 4.60 -3.03 6.81
C GLN A 110 4.49 -1.51 6.74
N ILE A 111 5.62 -0.81 6.72
CA ILE A 111 5.66 0.65 6.53
C ILE A 111 5.12 1.04 5.15
N LEU A 112 5.51 0.33 4.09
CA LEU A 112 5.02 0.59 2.73
C LEU A 112 3.50 0.40 2.65
N PHE A 113 2.96 -0.70 3.19
CA PHE A 113 1.51 -0.94 3.29
C PHE A 113 0.79 0.17 4.07
N ALA A 114 1.40 0.65 5.16
CA ALA A 114 0.82 1.73 5.97
C ALA A 114 0.76 3.06 5.21
N ILE A 115 1.87 3.44 4.54
CA ILE A 115 1.98 4.65 3.73
C ILE A 115 1.00 4.59 2.55
N GLU A 116 0.99 3.47 1.84
CA GLU A 116 0.12 3.25 0.69
C GLU A 116 -1.35 3.31 1.08
N GLY A 117 -1.75 2.60 2.14
CA GLY A 117 -3.12 2.66 2.64
C GLY A 117 -3.52 4.07 3.05
N PHE A 118 -2.61 4.81 3.68
CA PHE A 118 -2.89 6.18 4.12
C PHE A 118 -3.06 7.13 2.93
N LEU A 119 -2.22 6.99 1.90
CA LEU A 119 -2.34 7.75 0.66
C LEU A 119 -3.65 7.41 -0.09
N LEU A 120 -4.09 6.15 -0.11
CA LEU A 120 -5.39 5.81 -0.71
C LEU A 120 -6.58 6.43 0.05
N ILE A 121 -6.48 6.55 1.38
CA ILE A 121 -7.49 7.27 2.16
C ILE A 121 -7.49 8.74 1.76
N ILE A 122 -6.33 9.38 1.63
CA ILE A 122 -6.22 10.78 1.19
C ILE A 122 -6.78 10.94 -0.22
N ALA A 123 -6.37 10.09 -1.16
CA ALA A 123 -6.82 10.10 -2.54
C ALA A 123 -8.35 10.03 -2.63
N ALA A 124 -8.98 9.15 -1.82
CA ALA A 124 -10.44 9.02 -1.78
C ALA A 124 -11.18 10.31 -1.40
N PHE A 125 -10.52 11.25 -0.72
CA PHE A 125 -11.09 12.57 -0.36
C PHE A 125 -10.53 13.73 -1.20
N ALA A 126 -9.43 13.51 -1.92
CA ALA A 126 -8.74 14.53 -2.73
C ALA A 126 -9.18 14.55 -4.19
N MET A 127 -9.97 13.55 -4.62
CA MET A 127 -10.55 13.49 -5.96
C MET A 127 -11.79 14.37 -6.05
N ASN A 128 -11.77 15.34 -6.98
CA ASN A 128 -12.87 16.25 -7.32
C ASN A 128 -13.39 15.98 -8.73
#